data_AF-A0A8J5ME68-F1
#
_entry.id   AF-A0A8J5ME68-F1
#
_cell.length_a   1.000
_cell.length_b   1.000
_cell.length_c   1.000
_cell.angle_alpha   90.00
_cell.angle_beta   90.00
_cell.angle_gamma   90.00
#
_symmetry.space_group_name_H-M   'P 1'
#
loop_
_entity.id
_entity.type
_entity.pdbx_description
1 polymer ?
#
loop_
_entity_poly.entity_id
_entity_poly.type
_entity_poly.pdbx_seq_one_letter_code
_entity_poly.pdbx_strand_id
1 'polypeptide(L)'
;MAEIGAYTGYNTVRFASAQREAAKAAGIDSHYYSFEYSPEFAACAREMVSFAGLNDQVTIIEGAFSDQLPFLKGKTVDIYYIGLDKSLYVSDAEKIIASDNVLIPGAPVYLTFVDDHPQLKSVLHRLVHVGQRSHLRGNLHRETPA
;
A
#
# COMPACT_ATOMS: atom_id res chain seq x y z
N MET A 1 3.69 -4.33 8.09
CA MET A 1 3.13 -3.67 6.89
C MET A 1 4.13 -2.67 6.35
N ALA A 2 4.11 -2.41 5.04
CA ALA A 2 4.91 -1.36 4.41
C ALA A 2 4.05 -0.42 3.54
N GLU A 3 4.38 0.86 3.51
CA GLU A 3 3.76 1.89 2.67
C GLU A 3 4.80 2.60 1.82
N ILE A 4 4.47 2.87 0.56
CA ILE A 4 5.27 3.66 -0.37
C ILE A 4 4.55 4.97 -0.65
N GLY A 5 5.13 6.07 -0.16
CA GLY A 5 4.58 7.42 -0.24
C GLY A 5 3.82 7.84 1.02
N ALA A 6 4.53 8.27 2.06
CA ALA A 6 3.93 8.75 3.31
C ALA A 6 3.24 10.11 3.15
N TYR A 7 3.78 10.97 2.28
CA TYR A 7 3.42 12.38 2.17
C TYR A 7 3.39 13.05 3.56
N THR A 8 2.25 13.56 4.00
CA THR A 8 2.08 14.21 5.32
C THR A 8 1.73 13.22 6.46
N GLY A 9 1.77 11.91 6.21
CA GLY A 9 1.59 10.87 7.23
C GLY A 9 0.16 10.48 7.55
N TYR A 10 -0.85 10.96 6.79
CA TYR A 10 -2.26 10.63 7.05
C TYR A 10 -2.53 9.12 6.98
N ASN A 11 -2.14 8.49 5.88
CA ASN A 11 -2.31 7.05 5.68
C ASN A 11 -1.47 6.25 6.67
N THR A 12 -0.24 6.69 6.90
CA THR A 12 0.68 6.11 7.89
C THR A 12 0.01 6.01 9.27
N VAL A 13 -0.52 7.11 9.81
CA VAL A 13 -1.20 7.10 11.12
C VAL A 13 -2.44 6.23 11.10
N ARG A 14 -3.28 6.36 10.06
CA ARG A 14 -4.53 5.61 9.95
C ARG A 14 -4.28 4.10 9.96
N PHE A 15 -3.36 3.63 9.12
CA PHE A 15 -3.09 2.21 8.97
C PHE A 15 -2.24 1.65 10.10
N ALA A 16 -1.21 2.37 10.57
CA ALA A 16 -0.41 1.92 11.70
C ALA A 16 -1.22 1.81 12.99
N SER A 17 -2.15 2.74 13.23
CA SER A 17 -3.07 2.64 14.37
C SER A 17 -3.97 1.40 14.26
N ALA A 18 -4.56 1.15 13.08
CA ALA A 18 -5.40 -0.03 12.88
C ALA A 18 -4.60 -1.34 13.00
N GLN A 19 -3.37 -1.37 12.46
CA GLN A 19 -2.45 -2.51 12.56
C GLN A 19 -2.13 -2.80 14.03
N ARG A 20 -1.75 -1.78 14.81
CA ARG A 20 -1.41 -1.93 16.23
C ARG A 20 -2.55 -2.54 17.03
N GLU A 21 -3.78 -2.07 16.83
CA GLU A 21 -4.95 -2.60 17.54
C GLU A 21 -5.31 -4.03 17.10
N ALA A 22 -5.22 -4.34 15.81
CA ALA A 22 -5.41 -5.71 15.31
C ALA A 22 -4.35 -6.68 15.85
N ALA A 23 -3.09 -6.25 15.88
CA ALA A 23 -1.97 -7.05 16.38
C ALA A 23 -2.09 -7.33 17.88
N LYS A 24 -2.44 -6.30 18.68
CA LYS A 24 -2.75 -6.46 20.11
C LYS A 24 -3.87 -7.46 20.35
N ALA A 25 -4.97 -7.36 19.58
CA ALA A 25 -6.11 -8.28 19.72
C ALA A 25 -5.74 -9.73 19.37
N ALA A 26 -4.81 -9.93 18.43
CA ALA A 26 -4.30 -11.24 18.05
C ALA A 26 -3.15 -11.74 18.95
N GLY A 27 -2.62 -10.91 19.86
CA GLY A 27 -1.47 -11.26 20.70
C GLY A 27 -0.17 -11.45 19.91
N ILE A 28 0.00 -10.73 18.80
CA ILE A 28 1.19 -10.79 17.95
C ILE A 28 1.89 -9.44 17.89
N ASP A 29 3.19 -9.47 17.61
CA ASP A 29 3.95 -8.25 17.33
C ASP A 29 3.68 -7.74 15.92
N SER A 30 3.78 -6.43 15.72
CA SER A 30 3.63 -5.82 14.41
C SER A 30 4.44 -4.54 14.30
N HIS A 31 4.84 -4.19 13.08
CA HIS A 31 5.52 -2.92 12.80
C HIS A 31 5.07 -2.34 11.46
N TYR A 32 5.07 -1.02 11.35
CA TYR A 32 4.70 -0.28 10.14
C TYR A 32 5.92 0.47 9.58
N TYR A 33 6.33 0.15 8.35
CA TYR A 33 7.40 0.85 7.65
C TYR A 33 6.79 1.77 6.60
N SER A 34 7.12 3.06 6.61
CA SER A 34 6.61 4.01 5.62
C SER A 34 7.77 4.69 4.92
N PHE A 35 7.82 4.56 3.59
CA PHE A 35 8.87 5.11 2.74
C PHE A 35 8.41 6.43 2.15
N GLU A 36 9.22 7.48 2.27
CA GLU A 36 8.92 8.79 1.72
C GLU A 36 10.14 9.39 1.02
N TYR A 37 9.97 9.77 -0.24
CA TYR A 37 11.06 10.29 -1.06
C TYR A 37 11.49 11.69 -0.63
N SER A 38 10.54 12.59 -0.39
CA SER A 38 10.83 13.98 -0.01
C SER A 38 11.27 14.06 1.45
N PRO A 39 12.45 14.63 1.75
CA PRO A 39 12.87 14.88 3.13
C PRO A 39 11.88 15.76 3.90
N GLU A 40 11.27 16.75 3.24
CA GLU A 40 10.28 17.64 3.86
C GLU A 40 9.01 16.88 4.26
N PHE A 41 8.50 16.02 3.38
CA PHE A 41 7.34 15.18 3.69
C PHE A 41 7.68 14.09 4.70
N ALA A 42 8.87 13.50 4.64
CA ALA A 42 9.32 12.55 5.65
C ALA A 42 9.38 13.19 7.05
N ALA A 43 9.87 14.44 7.16
CA ALA A 43 9.83 15.19 8.42
C ALA A 43 8.40 15.43 8.90
N CYS A 44 7.50 15.87 8.01
CA CYS A 44 6.09 16.08 8.34
C CYS A 44 5.39 14.79 8.81
N ALA A 45 5.64 13.67 8.12
CA ALA A 45 5.10 12.37 8.51
C ALA A 45 5.63 11.90 9.88
N ARG A 46 6.92 12.13 10.20
CA ARG A 46 7.48 11.84 11.53
C ARG A 46 6.80 12.67 12.62
N GLU A 47 6.57 13.96 12.39
CA GLU A 47 5.82 14.81 13.33
C GLU A 47 4.39 14.30 13.55
N MET A 48 3.69 13.93 12.47
CA MET A 48 2.34 13.38 12.53
C MET A 48 2.27 12.05 13.31
N VAL A 49 3.22 11.14 13.06
CA VAL A 49 3.37 9.87 13.79
C VAL A 49 3.63 10.11 15.28
N SER A 50 4.52 11.05 15.59
CA SER A 50 4.85 11.39 16.97
C SER A 50 3.66 12.02 17.68
N PHE A 51 2.96 12.93 17.03
CA PHE A 51 1.73 13.54 17.56
C PHE A 51 0.65 12.50 17.85
N ALA A 52 0.53 11.47 17.00
CA ALA A 52 -0.40 10.37 17.19
C ALA A 52 0.04 9.31 18.23
N GLY A 53 1.24 9.44 18.82
CA GLY A 53 1.76 8.48 19.79
C GLY A 53 2.03 7.10 19.17
N LEU A 54 2.61 7.07 17.97
CA LEU A 54 2.90 5.86 17.19
C LEU A 54 4.41 5.64 16.94
N ASN A 55 5.28 6.36 17.67
CA ASN A 55 6.73 6.30 17.49
C ASN A 55 7.33 4.88 17.71
N ASP A 56 6.68 4.06 18.53
CA ASP A 56 7.05 2.67 18.79
C ASP A 56 6.58 1.70 17.70
N GLN A 57 5.53 2.07 16.96
CA GLN A 57 4.89 1.24 15.94
C GLN A 57 5.39 1.54 14.52
N VAL A 58 5.87 2.76 14.27
CA VAL A 58 6.14 3.27 12.91
C VAL A 58 7.61 3.63 12.75
N THR A 59 8.19 3.24 11.62
CA THR A 59 9.46 3.79 11.14
C THR A 59 9.25 4.49 9.81
N ILE A 60 9.50 5.80 9.79
CA ILE A 60 9.58 6.59 8.55
C ILE A 60 11.00 6.46 7.97
N ILE A 61 11.09 5.98 6.74
CA ILE A 61 12.32 5.77 5.99
C ILE A 61 12.35 6.77 4.85
N GLU A 62 13.39 7.59 4.81
CA GLU A 62 13.52 8.67 3.85
C GLU A 62 14.33 8.23 2.63
N GLY A 63 13.89 8.65 1.44
CA GLY A 63 14.50 8.34 0.16
C GLY A 63 13.63 7.48 -0.74
N ALA A 64 14.12 7.23 -1.95
CA ALA A 64 13.42 6.42 -2.94
C ALA A 64 13.21 4.99 -2.42
N PHE A 65 12.00 4.46 -2.57
CA PHE A 65 11.67 3.11 -2.11
C PHE A 65 12.65 2.05 -2.66
N SER A 66 13.04 2.16 -3.94
CA SER A 66 14.01 1.27 -4.58
C SER A 66 15.33 1.17 -3.83
N ASP A 67 15.81 2.30 -3.33
CA ASP A 67 17.13 2.43 -2.71
C ASP A 67 17.06 2.02 -1.24
N GLN A 68 15.86 2.14 -0.64
CA GLN A 68 15.59 1.88 0.75
C GLN A 68 15.02 0.46 1.00
N LEU A 69 14.73 -0.32 -0.04
CA LEU A 69 14.34 -1.74 0.05
C LEU A 69 15.21 -2.57 1.01
N PRO A 70 16.55 -2.39 1.10
CA PRO A 70 17.39 -3.11 2.06
C PRO A 70 16.96 -2.96 3.52
N PHE A 71 16.23 -1.90 3.90
CA PHE A 71 15.65 -1.77 5.26
C PHE A 71 14.66 -2.88 5.60
N LEU A 72 14.03 -3.50 4.60
CA LEU A 72 13.10 -4.61 4.79
C LEU A 72 13.78 -5.98 4.81
N LYS A 73 15.10 -6.04 4.58
CA LYS A 73 15.82 -7.32 4.54
C LYS A 73 15.71 -8.07 5.86
N GLY A 74 15.26 -9.32 5.80
CA GLY A 74 15.05 -10.17 6.98
C GLY A 74 13.81 -9.80 7.79
N LYS A 75 12.93 -8.96 7.26
CA LYS A 75 11.65 -8.60 7.86
C LYS A 75 10.51 -9.19 7.03
N THR A 76 9.49 -9.69 7.71
CA THR A 76 8.26 -10.12 7.04
C THR A 76 7.38 -8.91 6.78
N VAL A 77 6.88 -8.75 5.55
CA VAL A 77 5.91 -7.73 5.18
C VAL A 77 4.69 -8.40 4.57
N ASP A 78 3.61 -8.49 5.35
CA ASP A 78 2.39 -9.19 4.92
C ASP A 78 1.51 -8.36 3.97
N ILE A 79 1.63 -7.04 4.05
CA ILE A 79 0.82 -6.09 3.27
C ILE A 79 1.68 -4.90 2.86
N TYR A 80 1.61 -4.60 1.56
CA TYR A 80 2.13 -3.37 0.96
C TYR A 80 0.98 -2.43 0.58
N TYR A 81 1.15 -1.15 0.86
CA TYR A 81 0.31 -0.07 0.35
C TYR A 81 1.16 0.79 -0.61
N ILE A 82 0.76 0.86 -1.88
CA ILE A 82 1.42 1.70 -2.90
C ILE A 82 0.56 2.93 -3.11
N GLY A 83 1.09 4.11 -2.76
CA GLY A 83 0.37 5.38 -2.81
C GLY A 83 1.10 6.45 -3.64
N LEU A 84 0.41 7.59 -3.78
CA LEU A 84 0.92 8.86 -4.31
C LEU A 84 1.23 8.90 -5.82
N ASP A 85 2.32 8.28 -6.28
CA ASP A 85 2.79 8.43 -7.66
C ASP A 85 2.40 7.24 -8.55
N LYS A 86 1.32 7.43 -9.33
CA LYS A 86 0.79 6.43 -10.26
C LYS A 86 1.80 5.98 -11.31
N SER A 87 2.79 6.81 -11.65
CA SER A 87 3.80 6.45 -12.65
C SER A 87 4.75 5.37 -12.14
N LEU A 88 4.89 5.23 -10.82
CA LEU A 88 5.79 4.28 -10.17
C LEU A 88 5.11 2.96 -9.78
N TYR A 89 3.77 2.89 -9.78
CA TYR A 89 3.02 1.73 -9.26
C TYR A 89 3.47 0.39 -9.84
N VAL A 90 3.67 0.31 -11.16
CA VAL A 90 4.16 -0.91 -11.82
C VAL A 90 5.56 -1.24 -11.31
N SER A 91 6.48 -0.28 -11.40
CA SER A 91 7.88 -0.51 -11.06
C SER A 91 8.06 -0.87 -9.59
N ASP A 92 7.22 -0.36 -8.69
CA ASP A 92 7.30 -0.66 -7.26
C ASP A 92 6.64 -2.00 -6.93
N ALA A 93 5.52 -2.33 -7.59
CA ALA A 93 4.93 -3.66 -7.49
C ALA A 93 5.87 -4.76 -7.97
N GLU A 94 6.54 -4.55 -9.11
CA GLU A 94 7.57 -5.46 -9.62
C GLU A 94 8.71 -5.65 -8.60
N LYS A 95 9.18 -4.57 -7.96
CA LYS A 95 10.21 -4.67 -6.91
C LYS A 95 9.73 -5.44 -5.69
N ILE A 96 8.49 -5.24 -5.25
CA ILE A 96 7.89 -5.98 -4.14
C ILE A 96 7.86 -7.47 -4.46
N ILE A 97 7.31 -7.84 -5.62
CA ILE A 97 7.17 -9.23 -6.06
C ILE A 97 8.55 -9.88 -6.27
N ALA A 98 9.51 -9.14 -6.82
CA ALA A 98 10.89 -9.60 -6.98
C ALA A 98 11.63 -9.76 -5.64
N SER A 99 11.37 -8.89 -4.67
CA SER A 99 12.00 -8.95 -3.34
C SER A 99 11.54 -10.16 -2.51
N ASP A 100 10.40 -10.74 -2.87
CA ASP A 100 9.85 -11.98 -2.28
C ASP A 100 10.18 -13.23 -3.13
N ASN A 101 11.27 -13.17 -3.94
CA ASN A 101 11.78 -14.21 -4.86
C ASN A 101 10.99 -14.48 -6.16
N VAL A 102 10.35 -13.49 -6.78
CA VAL A 102 9.68 -13.69 -8.07
C VAL A 102 10.14 -12.67 -9.13
N LEU A 103 11.16 -13.07 -9.90
CA LEU A 103 11.53 -12.72 -11.30
C LEU A 103 11.07 -11.38 -11.94
N ILE A 104 12.05 -10.65 -12.49
CA ILE A 104 11.98 -9.63 -13.56
C ILE A 104 11.79 -10.33 -14.94
N PRO A 105 11.19 -9.77 -16.03
CA PRO A 105 10.90 -8.34 -16.29
C PRO A 105 9.46 -7.97 -16.72
N GLY A 106 9.08 -6.74 -16.38
CA GLY A 106 8.60 -5.68 -17.30
C GLY A 106 7.23 -5.90 -17.96
N ALA A 107 6.19 -5.23 -17.47
CA ALA A 107 4.94 -5.08 -18.23
C ALA A 107 4.18 -3.77 -17.94
N PRO A 108 3.67 -3.07 -18.96
CA PRO A 108 2.98 -1.80 -18.79
C PRO A 108 1.54 -2.00 -18.29
N VAL A 109 1.09 -1.01 -17.51
CA VAL A 109 -0.24 -0.87 -16.89
C VAL A 109 -0.44 -1.78 -15.67
N TYR A 110 -0.37 -1.19 -14.48
CA TYR A 110 -0.47 -1.86 -13.17
C TYR A 110 -1.67 -2.81 -13.05
N LEU A 111 -2.84 -2.45 -13.59
CA LEU A 111 -4.02 -3.30 -13.52
C LEU A 111 -3.87 -4.57 -14.38
N THR A 112 -3.38 -4.43 -15.61
CA THR A 112 -3.07 -5.57 -16.49
C THR A 112 -1.99 -6.45 -15.87
N PHE A 113 -0.94 -5.83 -15.29
CA PHE A 113 0.10 -6.56 -14.57
C PHE A 113 -0.47 -7.40 -13.41
N VAL A 114 -1.31 -6.83 -12.54
CA VAL A 114 -1.87 -7.56 -11.40
C VAL A 114 -2.88 -8.62 -11.84
N ASP A 115 -3.69 -8.35 -12.86
CA ASP A 115 -4.72 -9.29 -13.36
C ASP A 115 -4.12 -10.50 -14.06
N ASP A 116 -3.03 -10.31 -14.81
CA ASP A 116 -2.41 -11.38 -15.62
C ASP A 116 -1.32 -12.16 -14.85
N HIS A 117 -0.89 -11.69 -13.66
CA HIS A 117 0.17 -12.36 -12.92
C HIS A 117 -0.35 -13.65 -12.26
N PRO A 118 0.23 -14.83 -12.56
CA PRO A 118 -0.33 -16.13 -12.19
C PRO A 118 -0.40 -16.40 -10.67
N GLN A 119 0.35 -15.62 -9.88
CA GLN A 119 0.39 -15.74 -8.42
C GLN A 119 -0.44 -14.67 -7.70
N LEU A 120 -1.02 -13.71 -8.43
CA LEU A 120 -1.83 -12.65 -7.86
C LEU A 120 -3.31 -12.92 -8.11
N LYS A 121 -4.15 -12.50 -7.16
CA LYS A 121 -5.59 -12.46 -7.31
C LYS A 121 -6.05 -11.02 -7.06
N SER A 122 -6.59 -10.38 -8.09
CA SER A 122 -7.07 -9.00 -7.98
C SER A 122 -8.50 -8.93 -7.45
N VAL A 123 -8.78 -7.87 -6.68
CA VAL A 123 -10.14 -7.49 -6.28
C VAL A 123 -10.27 -5.97 -6.41
N LEU A 124 -11.22 -5.51 -7.22
CA LEU A 124 -11.47 -4.08 -7.43
C LEU A 124 -12.56 -3.56 -6.49
N HIS A 125 -12.16 -2.70 -5.55
CA HIS A 125 -13.10 -2.00 -4.67
C HIS A 125 -13.45 -0.62 -5.24
N ARG A 126 -14.67 -0.46 -5.76
CA ARG A 126 -15.20 0.84 -6.20
C ARG A 126 -15.88 1.58 -5.05
N LEU A 127 -15.40 2.78 -4.75
CA LEU A 127 -16.12 3.69 -3.86
C LEU A 127 -17.30 4.30 -4.61
N VAL A 128 -18.52 3.97 -4.18
CA VAL A 128 -19.73 4.65 -4.67
C VAL A 128 -19.95 5.85 -3.75
N HIS A 129 -19.97 7.05 -4.32
CA HIS A 129 -20.25 8.26 -3.57
C HIS A 129 -21.67 8.16 -2.99
N VAL A 130 -21.81 8.06 -1.67
CA VAL A 130 -23.12 8.10 -0.99
C VAL A 130 -23.58 9.56 -0.97
N GLY A 131 -24.03 10.04 -2.12
CA GLY A 131 -24.42 11.44 -2.31
C GLY A 131 -25.27 11.71 -3.55
N GLN A 132 -25.40 10.76 -4.49
CA GLN A 132 -26.37 10.88 -5.59
C GLN A 132 -27.32 9.69 -5.62
N ARG A 133 -28.46 9.83 -4.93
CA ARG A 133 -29.70 9.22 -5.43
C ARG A 133 -30.17 10.07 -6.61
N SER A 134 -29.73 9.73 -7.81
CA SER A 134 -30.41 10.13 -9.04
C SER A 134 -30.22 9.04 -10.09
N HIS A 135 -31.29 8.27 -10.26
CA HIS A 135 -31.67 7.49 -11.45
C HIS A 135 -30.54 6.89 -12.31
N LEU A 136 -30.09 5.69 -11.95
CA LEU A 136 -29.69 4.70 -12.94
C LEU A 136 -30.42 3.38 -12.63
N ARG A 137 -31.67 3.29 -13.08
CA ARG A 137 -32.23 2.00 -13.50
C ARG A 137 -31.58 1.68 -14.84
N GLY A 138 -30.62 0.77 -14.84
CA GLY A 138 -30.05 0.17 -16.04
C GLY A 138 -29.87 -1.31 -15.77
N ASN A 139 -30.70 -2.14 -16.40
CA ASN A 139 -30.73 -3.59 -16.26
C ASN A 139 -29.35 -4.20 -16.50
N LEU A 140 -28.87 -4.99 -15.55
CA LEU A 140 -27.74 -5.92 -15.73
C LEU A 140 -28.30 -7.35 -15.69
N HIS A 141 -28.87 -7.78 -16.82
CA HIS A 141 -28.81 -9.18 -17.20
C HIS A 141 -27.58 -9.33 -18.10
N ARG A 142 -26.56 -10.03 -17.62
CA ARG A 142 -25.57 -10.68 -18.48
C ARG A 142 -25.91 -12.16 -18.47
N GLU A 143 -26.44 -12.63 -19.58
CA GLU A 143 -26.54 -14.05 -19.90
C GLU A 143 -25.13 -14.60 -20.13
N THR A 144 -24.84 -15.74 -19.52
CA THR A 144 -23.68 -16.60 -19.82
C THR A 144 -23.91 -17.30 -21.16
N PRO A 145 -22.95 -17.33 -22.10
CA PRO A 145 -23.01 -18.27 -23.22
C PRO A 145 -22.60 -19.67 -22.75
N ALA A 146 -23.25 -20.67 -23.34
CA ALA A 146 -22.94 -22.10 -23.23
C ALA A 146 -21.64 -22.50 -23.92
#